data_AF-A0A7X6XJ14-F1
#
_entry.id   AF-A0A7X6XJ14-F1
#
_cell.length_a   1.000
_cell.length_b   1.000
_cell.length_c   1.000
_cell.angle_alpha   90.00
_cell.angle_beta   90.00
_cell.angle_gamma   90.00
#
_symmetry.space_group_name_H-M   'P 1'
#
loop_
_entity.id
_entity.type
_entity.pdbx_description
1 polymer ?
#
loop_
_entity_poly.entity_id
_entity_poly.type
_entity_poly.pdbx_seq_one_letter_code
_entity_poly.pdbx_strand_id
1 'polypeptide(L)'
;QDWPLWVERGWLDFVVPMDYTADDAVFAETVKAQVALTAGRMPMVAGIGTWLQPSADDVATQVAIARRAGASGHVLFAYNDQRINEILEVLAAGAHRQPAVPAYAAPAIRFALPDAVSRKDAPHAVAADASFTVEARLPKATGKEKAPKEFTVCLEDPDGVVAATLGRLTPQQPTLKATATLRPGQFQVVARGGTGAGQQVVRGPLVESLPAAVVAALRAREEPPQVTGDGPRIGIYHDGLGADGIIAALKAAGLDGAVPLYHLRPDHLTVLDAVVLPQLRDVADLSAAAEQALRQWVREGGTLLLTHDAVGFRWHPAPFPEVGQGVALVKRQPLRVRLPGQEEQPLQYAYSDHVRLAPAAEAQVIARETGNGAAPVIVAGRFGKGRVVLMGILPGVAGDGTLKPDEQRLLHALLAPAAPTPETSDAAAAPDVRPATPTAAPPAQPWRAFRGTLGRFTAGLRHAVKHLVVSRG
;
A
#
# COMPACT_ATOMS: atom_id res chain seq x y z
N GLN A 1 -0.55 -10.71 3.61
CA GLN A 1 0.15 -11.22 2.40
C GLN A 1 0.37 -10.02 1.51
N ASP A 2 1.55 -9.87 0.91
CA ASP A 2 1.84 -8.79 -0.03
C ASP A 2 1.37 -9.19 -1.44
N TRP A 3 0.06 -9.33 -1.60
CA TRP A 3 -0.55 -9.64 -2.89
C TRP A 3 -0.40 -8.51 -3.92
N PRO A 4 -0.34 -7.20 -3.57
CA PRO A 4 -0.10 -6.15 -4.55
C PRO A 4 1.25 -6.32 -5.26
N LEU A 5 2.31 -6.70 -4.54
CA LEU A 5 3.60 -7.05 -5.15
C LEU A 5 3.46 -8.23 -6.13
N TRP A 6 2.69 -9.26 -5.77
CA TRP A 6 2.48 -10.41 -6.67
C TRP A 6 1.75 -10.01 -7.96
N VAL A 7 0.84 -9.03 -7.87
CA VAL A 7 0.17 -8.43 -9.02
C VAL A 7 1.15 -7.67 -9.90
N GLU A 8 1.98 -6.81 -9.29
CA GLU A 8 3.02 -6.07 -10.00
C GLU A 8 3.99 -7.01 -10.75
N ARG A 9 4.37 -8.11 -10.11
CA ARG A 9 5.28 -9.11 -10.66
C ARG A 9 4.63 -10.07 -11.66
N GLY A 10 3.30 -10.05 -11.79
CA GLY A 10 2.55 -10.92 -12.70
C GLY A 10 2.62 -12.40 -12.32
N TRP A 11 2.67 -12.71 -11.02
CA TRP A 11 2.78 -14.09 -10.51
C TRP A 11 1.43 -14.82 -10.42
N LEU A 12 0.32 -14.10 -10.57
CA LEU A 12 -1.02 -14.61 -10.38
C LEU A 12 -1.84 -14.43 -11.65
N ASP A 13 -2.82 -15.31 -11.86
CA ASP A 13 -3.81 -15.17 -12.93
C ASP A 13 -4.98 -14.25 -12.54
N PHE A 14 -5.32 -14.21 -11.25
CA PHE A 14 -6.35 -13.36 -10.65
C PHE A 14 -6.20 -13.32 -9.12
N VAL A 15 -6.85 -12.37 -8.46
CA VAL A 15 -6.91 -12.26 -6.99
C VAL A 15 -8.34 -12.40 -6.47
N VAL A 16 -8.48 -13.05 -5.31
CA VAL A 16 -9.76 -13.21 -4.59
C VAL A 16 -9.59 -12.79 -3.12
N PRO A 17 -9.63 -11.48 -2.81
CA PRO A 17 -9.62 -11.01 -1.44
C PRO A 17 -10.83 -11.51 -0.64
N MET A 18 -10.68 -11.61 0.68
CA MET A 18 -11.73 -12.02 1.61
C MET A 18 -12.42 -10.78 2.19
N ASP A 19 -13.34 -10.20 1.43
CA ASP A 19 -13.97 -8.90 1.72
C ASP A 19 -15.17 -9.06 2.67
N TYR A 20 -14.94 -9.72 3.80
CA TYR A 20 -15.98 -10.13 4.72
C TYR A 20 -16.44 -8.96 5.59
N THR A 21 -17.56 -8.35 5.21
CA THR A 21 -18.23 -7.32 5.99
C THR A 21 -19.74 -7.33 5.69
N ALA A 22 -20.54 -6.99 6.68
CA ALA A 22 -21.98 -6.75 6.51
C ALA A 22 -22.30 -5.27 6.18
N ASP A 23 -21.28 -4.40 6.20
CA ASP A 23 -21.41 -2.98 5.86
C ASP A 23 -21.08 -2.76 4.38
N ASP A 24 -22.09 -2.38 3.62
CA ASP A 24 -22.01 -2.15 2.18
C ASP A 24 -21.11 -0.98 1.78
N ALA A 25 -21.03 0.07 2.60
CA ALA A 25 -20.15 1.21 2.33
C ALA A 25 -18.68 0.80 2.52
N VAL A 26 -18.39 0.05 3.60
CA VAL A 26 -17.06 -0.54 3.81
C VAL A 26 -16.71 -1.52 2.68
N PHE A 27 -17.66 -2.35 2.25
CA PHE A 27 -17.47 -3.28 1.15
C PHE A 27 -17.15 -2.53 -0.17
N ALA A 28 -17.92 -1.50 -0.50
CA ALA A 28 -17.75 -0.70 -1.71
C ALA A 28 -16.36 -0.05 -1.79
N GLU A 29 -15.94 0.64 -0.73
CA GLU A 29 -14.62 1.29 -0.70
C GLU A 29 -13.48 0.27 -0.71
N THR A 30 -13.64 -0.86 -0.01
CA THR A 30 -12.65 -1.94 0.00
C THR A 30 -12.43 -2.54 -1.38
N VAL A 31 -13.51 -2.94 -2.07
CA VAL A 31 -13.43 -3.54 -3.41
C VAL A 31 -12.87 -2.53 -4.40
N LYS A 32 -13.30 -1.27 -4.35
CA LYS A 32 -12.79 -0.21 -5.23
C LYS A 32 -11.28 0.00 -5.05
N ALA A 33 -10.81 0.07 -3.82
CA ALA A 33 -9.37 0.21 -3.51
C ALA A 33 -8.56 -0.99 -4.02
N GLN A 34 -9.08 -2.20 -3.86
CA GLN A 34 -8.44 -3.42 -4.35
C GLN A 34 -8.41 -3.51 -5.88
N VAL A 35 -9.50 -3.12 -6.56
CA VAL A 35 -9.53 -3.01 -8.02
C VAL A 35 -8.49 -1.98 -8.49
N ALA A 36 -8.41 -0.81 -7.83
CA ALA A 36 -7.41 0.22 -8.13
C ALA A 36 -5.97 -0.29 -7.97
N LEU A 37 -5.67 -1.01 -6.88
CA LEU A 37 -4.37 -1.64 -6.61
C LEU A 37 -3.92 -2.61 -7.72
N THR A 38 -4.85 -3.25 -8.44
CA THR A 38 -4.47 -4.10 -9.58
C THR A 38 -3.97 -3.33 -10.79
N ALA A 39 -4.32 -2.04 -10.90
CA ALA A 39 -4.08 -1.19 -12.07
C ALA A 39 -4.50 -1.83 -13.41
N GLY A 40 -5.51 -2.73 -13.39
CA GLY A 40 -5.96 -3.47 -14.56
C GLY A 40 -4.95 -4.51 -15.10
N ARG A 41 -3.94 -4.90 -14.31
CA ARG A 41 -2.95 -5.92 -14.71
C ARG A 41 -3.50 -7.34 -14.68
N MET A 42 -4.50 -7.60 -13.83
CA MET A 42 -5.18 -8.88 -13.73
C MET A 42 -6.59 -8.72 -13.14
N PRO A 43 -7.47 -9.74 -13.31
CA PRO A 43 -8.79 -9.73 -12.70
C PRO A 43 -8.75 -9.70 -11.16
N MET A 44 -9.49 -8.76 -10.57
CA MET A 44 -9.88 -8.77 -9.17
C MET A 44 -11.29 -9.35 -9.04
N VAL A 45 -11.46 -10.32 -8.15
CA VAL A 45 -12.73 -11.00 -7.88
C VAL A 45 -13.09 -10.79 -6.41
N ALA A 46 -14.18 -10.08 -6.13
CA ALA A 46 -14.57 -9.71 -4.78
C ALA A 46 -15.07 -10.93 -3.98
N GLY A 47 -14.57 -11.12 -2.76
CA GLY A 47 -14.96 -12.25 -1.92
C GLY A 47 -16.07 -11.89 -0.94
N ILE A 48 -17.29 -12.35 -1.20
CA ILE A 48 -18.47 -12.06 -0.39
C ILE A 48 -18.65 -13.16 0.66
N GLY A 49 -18.67 -12.77 1.94
CA GLY A 49 -18.97 -13.70 3.04
C GLY A 49 -20.49 -13.82 3.24
N THR A 50 -21.14 -14.79 2.61
CA THR A 50 -22.62 -14.85 2.58
C THR A 50 -23.24 -15.05 3.96
N TRP A 51 -22.54 -15.73 4.87
CA TRP A 51 -22.99 -15.98 6.25
C TRP A 51 -23.07 -14.70 7.10
N LEU A 52 -22.41 -13.61 6.68
CA LEU A 52 -22.52 -12.31 7.34
C LEU A 52 -23.74 -11.51 6.87
N GLN A 53 -24.30 -11.87 5.71
CA GLN A 53 -25.39 -11.11 5.11
C GLN A 53 -26.74 -11.52 5.72
N PRO A 54 -27.61 -10.56 6.07
CA PRO A 54 -28.92 -10.86 6.67
C PRO A 54 -29.86 -11.64 5.74
N SER A 55 -29.80 -11.40 4.43
CA SER A 55 -30.69 -12.02 3.43
C SER A 55 -30.00 -12.34 2.10
N ALA A 56 -30.70 -13.04 1.21
CA ALA A 56 -30.26 -13.27 -0.17
C ALA A 56 -30.20 -11.97 -1.00
N ASP A 57 -31.08 -11.01 -0.74
CA ASP A 57 -31.09 -9.70 -1.41
C ASP A 57 -29.87 -8.85 -1.00
N ASP A 58 -29.41 -8.96 0.25
CA ASP A 58 -28.18 -8.29 0.70
C ASP A 58 -26.95 -8.86 -0.01
N VAL A 59 -26.90 -10.19 -0.23
CA VAL A 59 -25.86 -10.81 -1.07
C VAL A 59 -25.92 -10.27 -2.50
N ALA A 60 -27.11 -10.17 -3.09
CA ALA A 60 -27.28 -9.61 -4.43
C ALA A 60 -26.86 -8.13 -4.51
N THR A 61 -27.07 -7.38 -3.43
CA THR A 61 -26.63 -5.99 -3.28
C THR A 61 -25.11 -5.89 -3.28
N GLN A 62 -24.39 -6.71 -2.51
CA GLN A 62 -22.93 -6.76 -2.57
C GLN A 62 -22.39 -7.22 -3.93
N VAL A 63 -23.08 -8.13 -4.61
CA VAL A 63 -22.73 -8.49 -6.01
C VAL A 63 -22.84 -7.27 -6.94
N ALA A 64 -23.89 -6.45 -6.80
CA ALA A 64 -24.05 -5.23 -7.57
C ALA A 64 -22.98 -4.19 -7.22
N ILE A 65 -22.64 -4.02 -5.95
CA ILE A 65 -21.57 -3.13 -5.47
C ILE A 65 -20.23 -3.56 -6.06
N ALA A 66 -19.87 -4.85 -5.99
CA ALA A 66 -18.61 -5.33 -6.56
C ALA A 66 -18.50 -5.05 -8.06
N ARG A 67 -19.60 -5.22 -8.81
CA ARG A 67 -19.66 -4.90 -10.24
C ARG A 67 -19.46 -3.40 -10.50
N ARG A 68 -20.15 -2.53 -9.74
CA ARG A 68 -20.03 -1.06 -9.83
C ARG A 68 -18.64 -0.57 -9.47
N ALA A 69 -17.99 -1.21 -8.50
CA ALA A 69 -16.60 -0.94 -8.11
C ALA A 69 -15.57 -1.38 -9.17
N GLY A 70 -16.00 -2.05 -10.25
CA GLY A 70 -15.14 -2.46 -11.36
C GLY A 70 -14.48 -3.81 -11.18
N ALA A 71 -14.94 -4.63 -10.22
CA ALA A 71 -14.46 -6.00 -10.07
C ALA A 71 -14.77 -6.82 -11.33
N SER A 72 -13.85 -7.72 -11.67
CA SER A 72 -14.01 -8.64 -12.81
C SER A 72 -14.95 -9.81 -12.50
N GLY A 73 -15.24 -10.04 -11.22
CA GLY A 73 -16.19 -11.04 -10.75
C GLY A 73 -16.40 -10.97 -9.24
N HIS A 74 -17.08 -11.96 -8.70
CA HIS A 74 -17.22 -12.18 -7.27
C HIS A 74 -17.23 -13.68 -6.94
N VAL A 75 -16.94 -14.02 -5.69
CA VAL A 75 -17.03 -15.37 -5.13
C VAL A 75 -17.90 -15.32 -3.88
N LEU A 76 -18.82 -16.26 -3.77
CA LEU A 76 -19.59 -16.49 -2.54
C LEU A 76 -18.79 -17.44 -1.64
N PHE A 77 -18.24 -16.93 -0.55
CA PHE A 77 -17.61 -17.73 0.48
C PHE A 77 -18.71 -18.25 1.43
N ALA A 78 -18.71 -19.57 1.67
CA ALA A 78 -19.70 -20.41 2.37
C ALA A 78 -20.77 -21.07 1.49
N TYR A 79 -20.37 -22.17 0.83
CA TYR A 79 -21.28 -23.08 0.13
C TYR A 79 -22.22 -23.86 1.08
N ASN A 80 -21.96 -23.83 2.39
CA ASN A 80 -22.77 -24.47 3.43
C ASN A 80 -23.74 -23.51 4.12
N ASP A 81 -23.95 -22.30 3.58
CA ASP A 81 -25.03 -21.42 4.03
C ASP A 81 -26.37 -22.15 3.86
N GLN A 82 -27.19 -22.18 4.90
CA GLN A 82 -28.49 -22.86 4.87
C GLN A 82 -29.44 -22.21 3.84
N ARG A 83 -29.17 -20.97 3.46
CA ARG A 83 -29.95 -20.18 2.48
C ARG A 83 -29.35 -20.26 1.07
N ILE A 84 -28.36 -21.12 0.81
CA ILE A 84 -27.66 -21.12 -0.49
C ILE A 84 -28.59 -21.26 -1.69
N ASN A 85 -29.68 -22.03 -1.58
CA ASN A 85 -30.65 -22.16 -2.67
C ASN A 85 -31.39 -20.84 -2.93
N GLU A 86 -31.83 -20.14 -1.89
CA GLU A 86 -32.49 -18.82 -1.99
C GLU A 86 -31.53 -17.78 -2.61
N ILE A 87 -30.28 -17.76 -2.15
CA ILE A 87 -29.24 -16.89 -2.70
C ILE A 87 -29.05 -17.15 -4.20
N LEU A 88 -28.93 -18.42 -4.60
CA LEU A 88 -28.75 -18.78 -6.00
C LEU A 88 -29.98 -18.44 -6.85
N GLU A 89 -31.20 -18.55 -6.31
CA GLU A 89 -32.44 -18.16 -7.00
C GLU A 89 -32.49 -16.65 -7.26
N VAL A 90 -32.21 -15.82 -6.24
CA VAL A 90 -32.16 -14.34 -6.37
C VAL A 90 -31.09 -13.93 -7.38
N LEU A 91 -29.90 -14.53 -7.30
CA LEU A 91 -28.83 -14.24 -8.25
C LEU A 91 -29.18 -14.67 -9.68
N ALA A 92 -29.80 -15.84 -9.86
CA ALA A 92 -30.25 -16.32 -11.17
C ALA A 92 -31.36 -15.44 -11.77
N ALA A 93 -32.22 -14.84 -10.95
CA ALA A 93 -33.21 -13.87 -11.40
C ALA A 93 -32.58 -12.52 -11.83
N GLY A 94 -31.44 -12.16 -11.22
CA GLY A 94 -30.74 -10.90 -11.43
C GLY A 94 -29.34 -11.05 -12.03
N ALA A 95 -28.31 -10.87 -11.19
CA ALA A 95 -26.93 -10.67 -11.61
C ALA A 95 -26.31 -11.83 -12.41
N HIS A 96 -26.85 -13.04 -12.27
CA HIS A 96 -26.45 -14.28 -12.94
C HIS A 96 -27.50 -14.79 -13.94
N ARG A 97 -28.43 -13.94 -14.38
CA ARG A 97 -29.44 -14.31 -15.40
C ARG A 97 -28.82 -14.81 -16.71
N GLN A 98 -27.62 -14.33 -17.03
CA GLN A 98 -26.83 -14.79 -18.17
C GLN A 98 -25.69 -15.72 -17.70
N PRO A 99 -25.29 -16.71 -18.52
CA PRO A 99 -24.14 -17.55 -18.21
C PRO A 99 -22.89 -16.72 -17.88
N ALA A 100 -22.28 -17.01 -16.74
CA ALA A 100 -21.04 -16.37 -16.34
C ALA A 100 -19.88 -16.86 -17.21
N VAL A 101 -18.97 -15.95 -17.56
CA VAL A 101 -17.73 -16.25 -18.28
C VAL A 101 -16.56 -15.96 -17.35
N PRO A 102 -15.63 -16.90 -17.11
CA PRO A 102 -14.49 -16.65 -16.23
C PRO A 102 -13.60 -15.53 -16.79
N ALA A 103 -13.39 -14.47 -16.00
CA ALA A 103 -12.59 -13.31 -16.44
C ALA A 103 -11.15 -13.68 -16.79
N TYR A 104 -10.57 -14.68 -16.11
CA TYR A 104 -9.22 -15.18 -16.37
C TYR A 104 -9.11 -16.02 -17.67
N ALA A 105 -10.23 -16.32 -18.35
CA ALA A 105 -10.21 -16.96 -19.67
C ALA A 105 -10.03 -15.94 -20.82
N ALA A 106 -10.11 -14.65 -20.52
CA ALA A 106 -9.89 -13.59 -21.48
C ALA A 106 -8.38 -13.37 -21.73
N PRO A 107 -7.97 -12.90 -22.92
CA PRO A 107 -6.58 -12.58 -23.18
C PRO A 107 -6.08 -11.45 -22.27
N ALA A 108 -4.81 -11.50 -21.88
CA ALA A 108 -4.17 -10.48 -21.04
C ALA A 108 -3.91 -9.16 -21.79
N ILE A 109 -4.97 -8.43 -22.15
CA ILE A 109 -4.88 -7.10 -22.76
C ILE A 109 -4.22 -6.16 -21.76
N ARG A 110 -3.12 -5.54 -22.16
CA ARG A 110 -2.40 -4.57 -21.33
C ARG A 110 -2.87 -3.17 -21.66
N PHE A 111 -3.24 -2.42 -20.63
CA PHE A 111 -3.62 -1.02 -20.75
C PHE A 111 -2.53 -0.11 -20.19
N ALA A 112 -2.42 1.09 -20.74
CA ALA A 112 -1.61 2.17 -20.18
C ALA A 112 -2.34 3.50 -20.31
N LEU A 113 -2.13 4.36 -19.31
CA LEU A 113 -2.71 5.69 -19.21
C LEU A 113 -1.56 6.69 -19.02
N PRO A 114 -0.75 6.97 -20.06
CA PRO A 114 0.50 7.72 -19.91
C PRO A 114 0.29 9.15 -19.40
N ASP A 115 -0.88 9.73 -19.62
CA ASP A 115 -1.22 11.08 -19.19
C ASP A 115 -1.85 11.10 -17.79
N ALA A 116 -2.24 9.97 -17.21
CA ALA A 116 -2.95 9.95 -15.93
C ALA A 116 -1.99 9.93 -14.74
N VAL A 117 -2.42 10.50 -13.61
CA VAL A 117 -1.70 10.38 -12.35
C VAL A 117 -2.08 9.05 -11.71
N SER A 118 -1.08 8.18 -11.52
CA SER A 118 -1.28 6.90 -10.83
C SER A 118 -1.50 7.17 -9.33
N ARG A 119 -2.43 6.43 -8.72
CA ARG A 119 -2.69 6.48 -7.28
C ARG A 119 -2.70 5.06 -6.76
N LYS A 120 -2.14 4.83 -5.57
CA LYS A 120 -1.88 3.49 -5.02
C LYS A 120 -3.16 2.67 -4.86
N ASP A 121 -4.13 3.20 -4.14
CA ASP A 121 -5.38 2.55 -3.74
C ASP A 121 -6.62 3.33 -4.22
N ALA A 122 -6.43 4.19 -5.23
CA ALA A 122 -7.48 4.96 -5.85
C ALA A 122 -7.38 4.88 -7.39
N PRO A 123 -8.47 5.14 -8.13
CA PRO A 123 -8.44 5.17 -9.60
C PRO A 123 -7.34 6.08 -10.16
N HIS A 124 -6.90 5.89 -11.40
CA HIS A 124 -6.00 6.86 -12.03
C HIS A 124 -6.72 8.20 -12.19
N ALA A 125 -6.04 9.32 -11.92
CA ALA A 125 -6.65 10.65 -12.04
C ALA A 125 -6.35 11.28 -13.40
N VAL A 126 -7.39 11.77 -14.08
CA VAL A 126 -7.30 12.58 -15.29
C VAL A 126 -8.05 13.90 -15.10
N ALA A 127 -7.62 14.95 -15.80
CA ALA A 127 -8.28 16.25 -15.69
C ALA A 127 -9.61 16.23 -16.44
N ALA A 128 -10.68 16.65 -15.76
CA ALA A 128 -12.01 16.75 -16.32
C ALA A 128 -12.03 17.68 -17.53
N ASP A 129 -12.77 17.25 -18.56
CA ASP A 129 -12.94 17.96 -19.83
C ASP A 129 -11.64 18.20 -20.62
N ALA A 130 -10.51 17.66 -20.16
CA ALA A 130 -9.25 17.62 -20.89
C ALA A 130 -9.06 16.27 -21.60
N SER A 131 -8.36 16.28 -22.72
CA SER A 131 -8.02 15.05 -23.42
C SER A 131 -6.88 14.31 -22.73
N PHE A 132 -7.00 12.98 -22.66
CA PHE A 132 -5.94 12.08 -22.19
C PHE A 132 -5.85 10.85 -23.10
N THR A 133 -4.70 10.20 -23.10
CA THR A 133 -4.39 9.03 -23.92
C THR A 133 -4.73 7.75 -23.18
N VAL A 134 -5.37 6.83 -23.89
CA VAL A 134 -5.52 5.43 -23.52
C VAL A 134 -4.77 4.59 -24.54
N GLU A 135 -3.86 3.76 -24.05
CA GLU A 135 -3.17 2.76 -24.85
C GLU A 135 -3.65 1.37 -24.44
N ALA A 136 -3.84 0.49 -25.43
CA ALA A 136 -4.18 -0.89 -25.20
C ALA A 136 -3.38 -1.80 -26.14
N ARG A 137 -2.90 -2.93 -25.62
CA ARG A 137 -2.11 -3.91 -26.37
C ARG A 137 -2.63 -5.31 -26.14
N LEU A 138 -3.02 -5.95 -27.23
CA LEU A 138 -3.30 -7.38 -27.30
C LEU A 138 -1.97 -8.14 -27.40
N PRO A 139 -1.63 -9.04 -26.45
CA PRO A 139 -0.42 -9.83 -26.55
C PRO A 139 -0.46 -10.74 -27.78
N LYS A 140 0.72 -11.07 -28.34
CA LYS A 140 0.82 -12.11 -29.36
C LYS A 140 0.39 -13.43 -28.73
N ALA A 141 -0.50 -14.16 -29.39
CA ALA A 141 -0.89 -15.50 -28.92
C ALA A 141 0.35 -16.39 -28.84
N THR A 142 0.60 -16.99 -27.66
CA THR A 142 1.68 -17.95 -27.46
C THR A 142 1.08 -19.33 -27.19
N GLY A 143 1.37 -20.32 -28.04
CA GLY A 143 0.93 -21.70 -27.84
C GLY A 143 -0.47 -22.04 -28.40
N LYS A 144 -1.22 -22.88 -27.68
CA LYS A 144 -2.55 -23.42 -28.08
C LYS A 144 -3.73 -22.50 -27.71
N GLU A 145 -3.47 -21.26 -27.31
CA GLU A 145 -4.54 -20.30 -27.01
C GLU A 145 -5.38 -20.04 -28.26
N LYS A 146 -6.72 -20.09 -28.13
CA LYS A 146 -7.62 -19.77 -29.24
C LYS A 146 -7.38 -18.32 -29.63
N ALA A 147 -7.08 -18.09 -30.91
CA ALA A 147 -6.75 -16.76 -31.41
C ALA A 147 -7.86 -15.73 -31.02
N PRO A 148 -7.49 -14.60 -30.38
CA PRO A 148 -8.43 -13.51 -30.14
C PRO A 148 -8.94 -12.99 -31.49
N LYS A 149 -10.24 -12.69 -31.61
CA LYS A 149 -10.80 -12.18 -32.87
C LYS A 149 -10.72 -10.66 -32.93
N GLU A 150 -11.50 -10.01 -32.08
CA GLU A 150 -11.70 -8.58 -32.08
C GLU A 150 -12.21 -8.14 -30.71
N PHE A 151 -11.63 -7.06 -30.18
CA PHE A 151 -12.06 -6.42 -28.94
C PHE A 151 -12.29 -4.93 -29.20
N THR A 152 -13.46 -4.42 -28.86
CA THR A 152 -13.74 -2.99 -28.80
C THR A 152 -13.31 -2.47 -27.43
N VAL A 153 -12.47 -1.45 -27.42
CA VAL A 153 -12.02 -0.78 -26.19
C VAL A 153 -12.88 0.46 -25.97
N CYS A 154 -13.42 0.60 -24.77
CA CYS A 154 -14.29 1.69 -24.34
C CYS A 154 -13.92 2.19 -22.93
N LEU A 155 -14.43 3.37 -22.60
CA LEU A 155 -14.55 3.87 -21.23
C LEU A 155 -16.00 3.68 -20.80
N GLU A 156 -16.21 2.98 -19.70
CA GLU A 156 -17.54 2.72 -19.12
C GLU A 156 -17.65 3.38 -17.75
N ASP A 157 -18.82 3.90 -17.43
CA ASP A 157 -19.13 4.33 -16.06
C ASP A 157 -19.38 3.10 -15.13
N PRO A 158 -19.61 3.30 -13.81
CA PRO A 158 -19.85 2.19 -12.88
C PRO A 158 -21.08 1.35 -13.22
N ASP A 159 -22.04 1.91 -13.95
CA ASP A 159 -23.26 1.22 -14.39
C ASP A 159 -23.07 0.48 -15.73
N GLY A 160 -21.88 0.57 -16.32
CA GLY A 160 -21.53 -0.05 -17.59
C GLY A 160 -22.00 0.73 -18.82
N VAL A 161 -22.43 1.99 -18.65
CA VAL A 161 -22.78 2.86 -19.76
C VAL A 161 -21.49 3.32 -20.45
N VAL A 162 -21.43 3.12 -21.77
CA VAL A 162 -20.27 3.51 -22.57
C VAL A 162 -20.22 5.04 -22.69
N ALA A 163 -19.25 5.64 -21.99
CA ALA A 163 -18.96 7.07 -22.06
C ALA A 163 -18.16 7.43 -23.33
N ALA A 164 -17.26 6.56 -23.76
CA ALA A 164 -16.51 6.73 -25.01
C ALA A 164 -16.11 5.39 -25.62
N THR A 165 -16.16 5.27 -26.95
CA THR A 165 -15.58 4.14 -27.70
C THR A 165 -14.26 4.60 -28.30
N LEU A 166 -13.17 3.89 -27.96
CA LEU A 166 -11.80 4.31 -28.26
C LEU A 166 -11.24 3.67 -29.52
N GLY A 167 -11.68 2.46 -29.84
CA GLY A 167 -11.24 1.75 -31.04
C GLY A 167 -11.29 0.25 -30.88
N ARG A 168 -10.63 -0.46 -31.79
CA ARG A 168 -10.65 -1.92 -31.84
C ARG A 168 -9.24 -2.49 -31.82
N LEU A 169 -9.10 -3.64 -31.18
CA LEU A 169 -7.92 -4.49 -31.17
C LEU A 169 -8.22 -5.77 -31.93
N THR A 170 -7.36 -6.12 -32.88
CA THR A 170 -7.41 -7.38 -33.64
C THR A 170 -6.02 -8.00 -33.68
N PRO A 171 -5.87 -9.28 -34.06
CA PRO A 171 -4.54 -9.85 -34.31
C PRO A 171 -3.72 -9.07 -35.35
N GLN A 172 -4.37 -8.46 -36.34
CA GLN A 172 -3.72 -7.64 -37.38
C GLN A 172 -3.40 -6.22 -36.88
N GLN A 173 -4.18 -5.71 -35.93
CA GLN A 173 -3.99 -4.43 -35.26
C GLN A 173 -3.94 -4.65 -33.74
N PRO A 174 -2.84 -5.19 -33.21
CA PRO A 174 -2.75 -5.63 -31.81
C PRO A 174 -2.50 -4.47 -30.84
N THR A 175 -2.42 -3.24 -31.32
CA THR A 175 -2.18 -2.03 -30.52
C THR A 175 -3.19 -0.97 -30.86
N LEU A 176 -3.68 -0.29 -29.83
CA LEU A 176 -4.55 0.87 -29.91
C LEU A 176 -3.90 2.01 -29.12
N LYS A 177 -3.92 3.21 -29.69
CA LYS A 177 -3.65 4.47 -29.00
C LYS A 177 -4.76 5.42 -29.40
N ALA A 178 -5.54 5.87 -28.42
CA ALA A 178 -6.70 6.73 -28.63
C ALA A 178 -6.72 7.83 -27.57
N THR A 179 -7.31 8.97 -27.92
CA THR A 179 -7.58 10.04 -26.97
C THR A 179 -9.04 10.02 -26.55
N ALA A 180 -9.29 10.41 -25.31
CA ALA A 180 -10.63 10.53 -24.76
C ALA A 180 -10.74 11.81 -23.92
N THR A 181 -11.97 12.31 -23.78
CA THR A 181 -12.32 13.38 -22.86
C THR A 181 -13.48 12.89 -22.01
N LEU A 182 -13.39 13.06 -20.69
CA LEU A 182 -14.40 12.59 -19.75
C LEU A 182 -14.94 13.76 -18.92
N ARG A 183 -16.26 13.78 -18.74
CA ARG A 183 -16.91 14.62 -17.73
C ARG A 183 -16.49 14.16 -16.32
N PRO A 184 -16.65 15.00 -15.28
CA PRO A 184 -16.39 14.59 -13.90
C PRO A 184 -17.13 13.30 -13.55
N GLY A 185 -16.43 12.34 -12.96
CA GLY A 185 -16.98 11.03 -12.62
C GLY A 185 -15.93 9.92 -12.60
N GLN A 186 -16.40 8.70 -12.30
CA GLN A 186 -15.58 7.48 -12.30
C GLN A 186 -15.88 6.66 -13.54
N PHE A 187 -14.84 6.05 -14.09
CA PHE A 187 -14.89 5.26 -15.30
C PHE A 187 -13.91 4.08 -15.21
N GLN A 188 -14.07 3.11 -16.10
CA GLN A 188 -13.14 2.01 -16.25
C GLN A 188 -12.81 1.82 -17.73
N VAL A 189 -11.54 1.55 -18.02
CA VAL A 189 -11.17 1.08 -19.36
C VAL A 189 -11.64 -0.36 -19.50
N VAL A 190 -12.48 -0.64 -20.49
CA VAL A 190 -13.04 -1.98 -20.72
C VAL A 190 -12.79 -2.39 -22.15
N ALA A 191 -12.38 -3.64 -22.37
CA ALA A 191 -12.32 -4.25 -23.69
C ALA A 191 -13.37 -5.37 -23.79
N ARG A 192 -14.33 -5.22 -24.69
CA ARG A 192 -15.38 -6.20 -24.96
C ARG A 192 -15.16 -6.83 -26.31
N GLY A 193 -15.14 -8.16 -26.36
CA GLY A 193 -14.80 -8.85 -27.59
C GLY A 193 -15.14 -10.31 -27.56
N GLY A 194 -14.75 -11.02 -28.61
CA GLY A 194 -14.98 -12.46 -28.73
C GLY A 194 -13.67 -13.22 -28.87
N THR A 195 -13.58 -14.36 -28.20
CA THR A 195 -12.64 -15.43 -28.56
C THR A 195 -13.40 -16.52 -29.31
N GLY A 196 -12.71 -17.52 -29.83
CA GLY A 196 -13.36 -18.75 -30.31
C GLY A 196 -14.11 -19.55 -29.22
N ALA A 197 -14.23 -19.04 -27.99
CA ALA A 197 -14.97 -19.64 -26.88
C ALA A 197 -16.21 -18.83 -26.44
N GLY A 198 -16.45 -17.64 -27.02
CA GLY A 198 -17.58 -16.79 -26.66
C GLY A 198 -17.19 -15.33 -26.42
N GLN A 199 -18.15 -14.53 -25.95
CA GLN A 199 -17.94 -13.14 -25.58
C GLN A 199 -17.12 -13.05 -24.28
N GLN A 200 -16.21 -12.09 -24.23
CA GLN A 200 -15.27 -11.85 -23.14
C GLN A 200 -15.27 -10.37 -22.79
N VAL A 201 -15.03 -10.08 -21.51
CA VAL A 201 -14.86 -8.72 -21.00
C VAL A 201 -13.53 -8.68 -20.26
N VAL A 202 -12.63 -7.82 -20.70
CA VAL A 202 -11.40 -7.51 -19.99
C VAL A 202 -11.56 -6.15 -19.35
N ARG A 203 -11.51 -6.11 -18.02
CA ARG A 203 -11.54 -4.87 -17.25
C ARG A 203 -10.12 -4.40 -16.99
N GLY A 204 -9.83 -3.19 -17.45
CA GLY A 204 -8.57 -2.49 -17.26
C GLY A 204 -8.61 -1.55 -16.04
N PRO A 205 -7.71 -0.55 -16.01
CA PRO A 205 -7.61 0.38 -14.90
C PRO A 205 -8.88 1.22 -14.71
N LEU A 206 -9.17 1.51 -13.45
CA LEU A 206 -10.13 2.56 -13.08
C LEU A 206 -9.53 3.93 -13.36
N VAL A 207 -10.38 4.85 -13.79
CA VAL A 207 -10.08 6.25 -14.10
C VAL A 207 -11.09 7.13 -13.39
N GLU A 208 -10.62 8.18 -12.74
CA GLU A 208 -11.46 9.23 -12.16
C GLU A 208 -11.13 10.56 -12.84
N SER A 209 -12.16 11.16 -13.41
CA SER A 209 -12.11 12.47 -14.03
C SER A 209 -12.37 13.53 -12.96
N LEU A 210 -11.31 14.27 -12.59
CA LEU A 210 -11.28 15.20 -11.47
C LEU A 210 -11.02 16.64 -11.94
N PRO A 211 -11.40 17.67 -11.15
CA PRO A 211 -11.06 19.06 -11.49
C PRO A 211 -9.57 19.24 -11.78
N ALA A 212 -9.23 20.02 -12.81
CA ALA A 212 -7.86 20.19 -13.28
C ALA A 212 -6.88 20.62 -12.16
N ALA A 213 -7.33 21.47 -11.23
CA ALA A 213 -6.53 21.89 -10.08
C ALA A 213 -6.17 20.73 -9.14
N VAL A 214 -7.08 19.77 -8.93
CA VAL A 214 -6.83 18.57 -8.12
C VAL A 214 -5.79 17.68 -8.81
N VAL A 215 -5.92 17.49 -10.12
CA VAL A 215 -4.97 16.69 -10.91
C VAL A 215 -3.60 17.34 -10.95
N ALA A 216 -3.53 18.66 -11.08
CA ALA A 216 -2.27 19.41 -11.00
C ALA A 216 -1.62 19.26 -9.61
N ALA A 217 -2.41 19.34 -8.53
CA ALA A 217 -1.90 19.11 -7.18
C ALA A 217 -1.40 17.66 -6.99
N LEU A 218 -2.09 16.65 -7.55
CA LEU A 218 -1.63 15.27 -7.52
C LEU A 218 -0.33 15.08 -8.32
N ARG A 219 -0.20 15.68 -9.52
CA ARG A 219 1.06 15.66 -10.28
C ARG A 219 2.20 16.30 -9.51
N ALA A 220 1.95 17.41 -8.83
CA ALA A 220 2.99 18.08 -8.03
C ALA A 220 3.52 17.21 -6.88
N ARG A 221 2.75 16.21 -6.42
CA ARG A 221 3.20 15.24 -5.40
C ARG A 221 4.19 14.21 -5.95
N GLU A 222 4.14 13.94 -7.26
CA GLU A 222 5.07 13.02 -7.94
C GLU A 222 6.45 13.64 -8.21
N GLU A 223 6.57 14.95 -8.10
CA GLU A 223 7.84 15.67 -8.26
C GLU A 223 8.62 15.70 -6.93
N PRO A 224 9.97 15.74 -6.98
CA PRO A 224 10.78 15.94 -5.79
C PRO A 224 10.34 17.19 -5.00
N PRO A 225 10.35 17.13 -3.65
CA PRO A 225 9.84 18.21 -2.83
C PRO A 225 10.63 19.50 -3.09
N GLN A 226 9.89 20.59 -3.29
CA GLN A 226 10.46 21.92 -3.45
C GLN A 226 10.59 22.58 -2.08
N VAL A 227 11.82 22.89 -1.68
CA VAL A 227 12.12 23.50 -0.38
C VAL A 227 12.55 24.94 -0.56
N THR A 228 12.02 25.83 0.27
CA THR A 228 12.34 27.26 0.26
C THR A 228 12.96 27.69 1.59
N GLY A 229 13.88 28.66 1.55
CA GLY A 229 14.55 29.22 2.72
C GLY A 229 15.99 28.71 2.93
N ASP A 230 16.72 29.39 3.82
CA ASP A 230 18.14 29.12 4.09
C ASP A 230 18.37 28.10 5.22
N GLY A 231 17.28 27.50 5.74
CA GLY A 231 17.29 26.52 6.82
C GLY A 231 17.47 25.07 6.34
N PRO A 232 17.51 24.10 7.27
CA PRO A 232 17.59 22.68 6.91
C PRO A 232 16.36 22.26 6.10
N ARG A 233 16.59 21.44 5.08
CA ARG A 233 15.56 20.89 4.19
C ARG A 233 15.01 19.61 4.80
N ILE A 234 13.79 19.66 5.34
CA ILE A 234 13.23 18.57 6.15
C ILE A 234 11.99 18.01 5.45
N GLY A 235 12.04 16.75 5.03
CA GLY A 235 10.88 16.04 4.49
C GLY A 235 10.12 15.30 5.59
N ILE A 236 8.81 15.47 5.67
CA ILE A 236 7.94 14.72 6.58
C ILE A 236 7.07 13.81 5.73
N TYR A 237 7.20 12.49 5.90
CA TYR A 237 6.42 11.55 5.09
C TYR A 237 4.92 11.72 5.34
N HIS A 238 4.18 12.13 4.30
CA HIS A 238 2.83 12.68 4.43
C HIS A 238 1.79 11.64 4.89
N ASP A 239 1.90 10.40 4.43
CA ASP A 239 0.96 9.31 4.78
C ASP A 239 1.28 8.67 6.16
N GLY A 240 2.18 9.28 6.93
CA GLY A 240 2.45 8.94 8.32
C GLY A 240 1.46 9.57 9.30
N LEU A 241 1.23 8.89 10.43
CA LEU A 241 0.43 9.44 11.53
C LEU A 241 1.09 10.69 12.12
N GLY A 242 0.36 11.80 12.15
CA GLY A 242 0.80 13.07 12.74
C GLY A 242 1.63 13.96 11.82
N ALA A 243 1.80 13.59 10.54
CA ALA A 243 2.62 14.32 9.57
C ALA A 243 2.23 15.81 9.45
N ASP A 244 0.94 16.12 9.27
CA ASP A 244 0.47 17.50 9.13
C ASP A 244 0.74 18.35 10.38
N GLY A 245 0.52 17.76 11.56
CA GLY A 245 0.82 18.41 12.85
C GLY A 245 2.32 18.71 12.99
N ILE A 246 3.18 17.74 12.65
CA ILE A 246 4.64 17.90 12.68
C ILE A 246 5.07 19.03 11.72
N ILE A 247 4.57 19.04 10.48
CA ILE A 247 4.88 20.09 9.49
C ILE A 247 4.49 21.47 10.04
N ALA A 248 3.26 21.61 10.54
CA ALA A 248 2.77 22.88 11.07
C ALA A 248 3.61 23.37 12.25
N ALA A 249 3.98 22.47 13.17
CA ALA A 249 4.78 22.81 14.35
C ALA A 249 6.23 23.18 14.01
N LEU A 250 6.87 22.50 13.05
CA LEU A 250 8.22 22.85 12.61
C LEU A 250 8.23 24.22 11.92
N LYS A 251 7.24 24.51 11.07
CA LYS A 251 7.08 25.86 10.47
C LYS A 251 6.85 26.93 11.53
N ALA A 252 5.99 26.66 12.52
CA ALA A 252 5.80 27.57 13.65
C ALA A 252 7.06 27.77 14.51
N ALA A 253 8.02 26.83 14.46
CA ALA A 253 9.34 26.97 15.08
C ALA A 253 10.36 27.75 14.23
N GLY A 254 9.97 28.25 13.05
CA GLY A 254 10.86 28.93 12.11
C GLY A 254 11.64 27.98 11.17
N LEU A 255 11.27 26.70 11.10
CA LEU A 255 11.84 25.77 10.13
C LEU A 255 10.97 25.73 8.86
N ASP A 256 11.05 26.81 8.07
CA ASP A 256 10.27 26.96 6.83
C ASP A 256 10.61 25.89 5.77
N GLY A 257 11.80 25.27 5.90
CA GLY A 257 12.25 24.14 5.08
C GLY A 257 11.54 22.81 5.36
N ALA A 258 10.60 22.76 6.31
CA ALA A 258 9.76 21.59 6.59
C ALA A 258 8.64 21.44 5.54
N VAL A 259 8.70 20.39 4.75
CA VAL A 259 7.78 20.13 3.62
C VAL A 259 7.21 18.71 3.65
N PRO A 260 6.01 18.48 3.10
CA PRO A 260 5.51 17.12 2.91
C PRO A 260 6.38 16.35 1.92
N LEU A 261 6.67 15.10 2.27
CA LEU A 261 7.35 14.12 1.43
C LEU A 261 6.34 13.04 1.04
N TYR A 262 6.04 12.92 -0.25
CA TYR A 262 5.04 11.97 -0.75
C TYR A 262 5.62 10.62 -1.19
N HIS A 263 6.91 10.57 -1.52
CA HIS A 263 7.57 9.34 -2.00
C HIS A 263 8.94 9.13 -1.36
N LEU A 264 9.22 7.88 -0.98
CA LEU A 264 10.51 7.43 -0.47
C LEU A 264 11.44 6.96 -1.61
N ARG A 265 11.63 7.82 -2.62
CA ARG A 265 12.47 7.56 -3.81
C ARG A 265 13.82 8.28 -3.71
N PRO A 266 14.90 7.78 -4.34
CA PRO A 266 16.21 8.41 -4.27
C PRO A 266 16.23 9.90 -4.64
N ASP A 267 15.62 10.28 -5.75
CA ASP A 267 15.51 11.67 -6.21
C ASP A 267 14.76 12.58 -5.21
N HIS A 268 13.75 12.06 -4.52
CA HIS A 268 12.99 12.79 -3.51
C HIS A 268 13.76 12.96 -2.20
N LEU A 269 14.61 11.99 -1.85
CA LEU A 269 15.41 12.01 -0.64
C LEU A 269 16.65 12.91 -0.79
N THR A 270 17.32 12.88 -1.94
CA THR A 270 18.59 13.62 -2.17
C THR A 270 18.48 15.14 -2.07
N VAL A 271 17.28 15.70 -2.22
CA VAL A 271 17.04 17.14 -2.07
C VAL A 271 16.84 17.58 -0.61
N LEU A 272 16.84 16.63 0.34
CA LEU A 272 16.58 16.84 1.75
C LEU A 272 17.83 16.57 2.61
N ASP A 273 17.96 17.31 3.71
CA ASP A 273 18.99 17.12 4.73
C ASP A 273 18.52 16.16 5.84
N ALA A 274 17.21 16.18 6.13
CA ALA A 274 16.58 15.32 7.12
C ALA A 274 15.21 14.81 6.66
N VAL A 275 14.84 13.62 7.14
CA VAL A 275 13.54 12.99 6.90
C VAL A 275 12.95 12.54 8.22
N VAL A 276 11.69 12.91 8.45
CA VAL A 276 10.84 12.31 9.48
C VAL A 276 9.95 11.29 8.80
N LEU A 277 10.05 10.04 9.25
CA LEU A 277 9.18 8.93 8.86
C LEU A 277 8.28 8.59 10.06
N PRO A 278 7.07 9.17 10.14
CA PRO A 278 6.16 8.85 11.23
C PRO A 278 5.71 7.38 11.14
N GLN A 279 5.01 6.90 12.17
CA GLN A 279 4.28 5.64 12.07
C GLN A 279 3.43 5.61 10.80
N LEU A 280 3.76 4.69 9.88
CA LEU A 280 3.06 4.56 8.60
C LEU A 280 1.62 4.09 8.81
N ARG A 281 0.69 4.66 8.05
CA ARG A 281 -0.67 4.15 7.94
C ARG A 281 -0.70 2.81 7.19
N ASP A 282 0.11 2.70 6.14
CA ASP A 282 0.33 1.45 5.42
C ASP A 282 1.81 1.08 5.43
N VAL A 283 2.14 -0.06 6.03
CA VAL A 283 3.52 -0.57 6.12
C VAL A 283 4.10 -0.89 4.73
N ALA A 284 3.26 -1.13 3.72
CA ALA A 284 3.71 -1.39 2.35
C ALA A 284 4.38 -0.17 1.70
N ASP A 285 4.18 1.04 2.24
CA ASP A 285 4.88 2.24 1.76
C ASP A 285 6.39 2.16 2.00
N LEU A 286 6.81 1.43 3.04
CA LEU A 286 8.20 1.06 3.25
C LEU A 286 8.52 -0.26 2.55
N SER A 287 8.34 -0.28 1.23
CA SER A 287 8.76 -1.39 0.38
C SER A 287 10.28 -1.64 0.49
N ALA A 288 10.74 -2.82 0.06
CA ALA A 288 12.18 -3.12 0.04
C ALA A 288 13.02 -2.09 -0.74
N ALA A 289 12.46 -1.53 -1.83
CA ALA A 289 13.13 -0.49 -2.61
C ALA A 289 13.17 0.85 -1.86
N ALA A 290 12.08 1.24 -1.19
CA ALA A 290 12.02 2.44 -0.35
C ALA A 290 12.97 2.33 0.84
N GLU A 291 13.02 1.17 1.52
CA GLU A 291 13.95 0.91 2.60
C GLU A 291 15.41 0.99 2.11
N GLN A 292 15.71 0.40 0.96
CA GLN A 292 17.05 0.50 0.37
C GLN A 292 17.43 1.95 0.03
N ALA A 293 16.50 2.72 -0.53
CA ALA A 293 16.72 4.14 -0.84
C ALA A 293 16.99 4.96 0.43
N LEU A 294 16.19 4.76 1.48
CA LEU A 294 16.41 5.39 2.80
C LEU A 294 17.76 5.01 3.39
N ARG A 295 18.11 3.71 3.42
CA ARG A 295 19.40 3.24 3.95
C ARG A 295 20.57 3.83 3.17
N GLN A 296 20.47 3.93 1.84
CA GLN A 296 21.52 4.54 1.03
C GLN A 296 21.66 6.03 1.30
N TRP A 297 20.55 6.77 1.32
CA TRP A 297 20.54 8.21 1.60
C TRP A 297 21.10 8.53 3.00
N VAL A 298 20.72 7.77 4.03
CA VAL A 298 21.31 7.90 5.38
C VAL A 298 22.81 7.60 5.34
N ARG A 299 23.24 6.52 4.67
CA ARG A 299 24.66 6.19 4.56
C ARG A 299 25.48 7.33 3.96
N GLU A 300 24.90 8.10 3.04
CA GLU A 300 25.55 9.23 2.35
C GLU A 300 25.58 10.52 3.19
N GLY A 301 24.78 10.61 4.26
CA GLY A 301 24.81 11.76 5.18
C GLY A 301 23.45 12.20 5.71
N GLY A 302 22.35 11.63 5.20
CA GLY A 302 20.99 12.00 5.61
C GLY A 302 20.71 11.74 7.10
N THR A 303 19.85 12.57 7.68
CA THR A 303 19.32 12.37 9.05
C THR A 303 17.91 11.81 9.01
N LEU A 304 17.70 10.57 9.45
CA LEU A 304 16.39 9.93 9.52
C LEU A 304 15.87 9.89 10.95
N LEU A 305 14.62 10.30 11.16
CA LEU A 305 13.89 10.14 12.42
C LEU A 305 12.65 9.27 12.19
N LEU A 306 12.56 8.15 12.90
CA LEU A 306 11.40 7.25 12.87
C LEU A 306 10.58 7.39 14.15
N THR A 307 9.24 7.45 14.06
CA THR A 307 8.38 7.58 15.25
C THR A 307 7.53 6.35 15.54
N HIS A 308 7.26 6.11 16.83
CA HIS A 308 6.37 5.08 17.36
C HIS A 308 6.56 3.71 16.68
N ASP A 309 5.53 3.08 16.11
CA ASP A 309 5.66 1.75 15.52
C ASP A 309 6.71 1.69 14.38
N ALA A 310 7.01 2.80 13.69
CA ALA A 310 8.03 2.85 12.64
C ALA A 310 9.48 2.62 13.14
N VAL A 311 9.71 2.59 14.46
CA VAL A 311 11.01 2.20 15.06
C VAL A 311 11.32 0.71 14.98
N GLY A 312 10.59 -0.04 14.14
CA GLY A 312 10.69 -1.49 14.05
C GLY A 312 9.90 -2.22 15.13
N PHE A 313 8.63 -1.88 15.28
CA PHE A 313 7.73 -2.53 16.24
C PHE A 313 6.46 -3.06 15.55
N ARG A 314 5.87 -4.12 16.12
CA ARG A 314 4.70 -4.83 15.58
C ARG A 314 4.92 -5.27 14.11
N TRP A 315 4.20 -4.66 13.19
CA TRP A 315 4.17 -5.02 11.76
C TRP A 315 5.09 -4.14 10.93
N HIS A 316 5.65 -3.07 11.51
CA HIS A 316 6.61 -2.22 10.84
C HIS A 316 8.00 -2.89 10.84
N PRO A 317 8.71 -2.89 9.70
CA PRO A 317 10.07 -3.42 9.65
C PRO A 317 10.98 -2.56 10.52
N ALA A 318 12.10 -3.14 10.96
CA ALA A 318 13.18 -2.41 11.60
C ALA A 318 14.23 -2.06 10.53
N PRO A 319 14.15 -0.89 9.87
CA PRO A 319 15.04 -0.56 8.76
C PRO A 319 16.48 -0.26 9.21
N PHE A 320 16.75 -0.09 10.50
CA PHE A 320 18.08 0.20 11.06
C PHE A 320 18.32 -0.56 12.38
N PRO A 321 18.35 -1.91 12.36
CA PRO A 321 18.58 -2.71 13.57
C PRO A 321 19.95 -2.44 14.20
N GLU A 322 20.90 -1.85 13.45
CA GLU A 322 22.21 -1.43 13.94
C GLU A 322 22.15 -0.28 14.96
N VAL A 323 21.02 0.42 15.04
CA VAL A 323 20.78 1.50 16.02
C VAL A 323 19.86 1.02 17.14
N GLY A 324 18.86 0.23 16.81
CA GLY A 324 17.97 -0.38 17.79
C GLY A 324 16.65 -0.82 17.17
N GLN A 325 15.74 -1.26 18.04
CA GLN A 325 14.39 -1.68 17.63
C GLN A 325 13.38 -1.49 18.77
N GLY A 326 12.10 -1.38 18.43
CA GLY A 326 11.02 -1.40 19.41
C GLY A 326 10.85 -2.77 20.06
N VAL A 327 10.60 -2.81 21.37
CA VAL A 327 10.48 -4.06 22.13
C VAL A 327 9.23 -4.20 22.97
N ALA A 328 8.62 -3.09 23.38
CA ALA A 328 7.40 -3.13 24.18
C ALA A 328 6.59 -1.85 24.01
N LEU A 329 5.26 -1.97 24.03
CA LEU A 329 4.37 -0.82 24.11
C LEU A 329 3.89 -0.65 25.55
N VAL A 330 3.96 0.57 26.08
CA VAL A 330 3.51 0.88 27.43
C VAL A 330 2.68 2.16 27.46
N LYS A 331 1.72 2.21 28.39
CA LYS A 331 0.98 3.45 28.66
C LYS A 331 1.93 4.58 29.02
N ARG A 332 1.54 5.81 28.68
CA ARG A 332 2.35 7.01 28.86
C ARG A 332 2.95 7.08 30.27
N GLN A 333 4.28 7.22 30.32
CA GLN A 333 5.06 7.44 31.53
C GLN A 333 5.81 8.77 31.43
N PRO A 334 6.17 9.42 32.55
CA PRO A 334 7.05 10.58 32.54
C PRO A 334 8.43 10.23 31.94
N LEU A 335 8.89 11.01 30.96
CA LEU A 335 10.19 10.84 30.34
C LEU A 335 11.17 11.92 30.79
N ARG A 336 12.46 11.58 30.77
CA ARG A 336 13.54 12.56 30.85
C ARG A 336 14.40 12.47 29.60
N VAL A 337 14.80 13.62 29.09
CA VAL A 337 15.58 13.77 27.86
C VAL A 337 16.91 14.43 28.18
N ARG A 338 17.99 13.92 27.58
CA ARG A 338 19.33 14.50 27.65
C ARG A 338 19.88 14.61 26.24
N LEU A 339 19.85 15.83 25.70
CA LEU A 339 20.49 16.13 24.42
C LEU A 339 22.01 16.30 24.61
N PRO A 340 22.82 16.07 23.56
CA PRO A 340 24.27 16.27 23.64
C PRO A 340 24.62 17.68 24.16
N GLY A 341 25.47 17.75 25.18
CA GLY A 341 25.92 19.01 25.78
C GLY A 341 24.86 19.74 26.63
N GLN A 342 23.71 19.12 26.91
CA GLN A 342 22.64 19.71 27.73
C GLN A 342 22.37 18.88 28.99
N GLU A 343 21.86 19.54 30.03
CA GLU A 343 21.36 18.87 31.22
C GLU A 343 20.09 18.07 30.93
N GLU A 344 19.84 17.07 31.78
CA GLU A 344 18.65 16.24 31.67
C GLU A 344 17.40 17.00 32.11
N GLN A 345 16.37 17.01 31.25
CA GLN A 345 15.13 17.75 31.47
C GLN A 345 13.92 16.82 31.39
N PRO A 346 12.81 17.10 32.11
CA PRO A 346 11.56 16.40 31.88
C PRO A 346 11.05 16.64 30.46
N LEU A 347 10.45 15.63 29.85
CA LEU A 347 9.81 15.70 28.54
C LEU A 347 8.32 15.38 28.68
N GLN A 348 7.47 16.37 28.41
CA GLN A 348 6.04 16.14 28.27
C GLN A 348 5.68 15.82 26.81
N TYR A 349 4.91 14.77 26.61
CA TYR A 349 4.43 14.39 25.29
C TYR A 349 2.95 14.03 25.34
N ALA A 350 2.29 14.06 24.17
CA ALA A 350 0.85 14.16 24.11
C ALA A 350 0.16 12.79 24.06
N TYR A 351 0.69 11.87 23.25
CA TYR A 351 0.08 10.57 22.96
C TYR A 351 -0.04 9.66 24.20
N SER A 352 -1.00 8.74 24.17
CA SER A 352 -1.43 7.93 25.33
C SER A 352 -0.47 6.81 25.71
N ASP A 353 0.43 6.42 24.80
CA ASP A 353 1.43 5.37 24.99
C ASP A 353 2.77 5.74 24.32
N HIS A 354 3.78 4.91 24.54
CA HIS A 354 5.05 4.98 23.80
C HIS A 354 5.67 3.58 23.66
N VAL A 355 6.52 3.44 22.64
CA VAL A 355 7.32 2.24 22.40
C VAL A 355 8.65 2.34 23.16
N ARG A 356 8.95 1.34 23.98
CA ARG A 356 10.28 1.15 24.58
C ARG A 356 11.21 0.54 23.55
N LEU A 357 12.47 0.97 23.57
CA LEU A 357 13.50 0.60 22.61
C LEU A 357 14.57 -0.28 23.26
N ALA A 358 15.06 -1.26 22.51
CA ALA A 358 16.34 -1.89 22.77
C ALA A 358 17.41 -1.18 21.92
N PRO A 359 18.30 -0.36 22.52
CA PRO A 359 19.39 0.28 21.80
C PRO A 359 20.45 -0.75 21.42
N ALA A 360 21.08 -0.56 20.26
CA ALA A 360 22.33 -1.23 19.94
C ALA A 360 23.49 -0.71 20.82
N ALA A 361 24.59 -1.47 20.90
CA ALA A 361 25.70 -1.18 21.82
C ALA A 361 26.29 0.24 21.65
N GLU A 362 26.44 0.69 20.41
CA GLU A 362 27.01 2.01 20.07
C GLU A 362 25.97 3.13 19.99
N ALA A 363 24.70 2.83 20.29
CA ALA A 363 23.63 3.80 20.18
C ALA A 363 23.51 4.67 21.44
N GLN A 364 23.36 5.97 21.24
CA GLN A 364 23.15 6.92 22.30
C GLN A 364 21.68 6.93 22.73
N VAL A 365 21.40 6.73 24.01
CA VAL A 365 20.06 6.92 24.56
C VAL A 365 19.82 8.40 24.86
N ILE A 366 18.87 9.00 24.15
CA ILE A 366 18.50 10.41 24.24
C ILE A 366 17.41 10.64 25.28
N ALA A 367 16.43 9.74 25.38
CA ALA A 367 15.38 9.83 26.39
C ALA A 367 15.04 8.48 27.01
N ARG A 368 14.66 8.52 28.30
CA ARG A 368 14.31 7.35 29.12
C ARG A 368 13.08 7.62 29.96
N GLU A 369 12.40 6.56 30.38
CA GLU A 369 11.41 6.62 31.44
C GLU A 369 12.04 7.06 32.78
N THR A 370 11.24 7.71 33.62
CA THR A 370 11.65 8.05 34.99
C THR A 370 11.48 6.84 35.93
N GLY A 371 12.46 6.58 36.80
CA GLY A 371 12.37 5.57 37.87
C GLY A 371 13.21 4.31 37.64
N ASN A 372 13.01 3.30 38.51
CA ASN A 372 13.76 2.03 38.43
C ASN A 372 13.42 1.27 37.15
N GLY A 373 14.46 0.91 36.39
CA GLY A 373 14.32 0.25 35.09
C GLY A 373 14.18 1.20 33.90
N ALA A 374 14.55 2.49 34.06
CA ALA A 374 14.57 3.60 33.07
C ALA A 374 14.79 3.17 31.60
N ALA A 375 13.71 2.68 31.00
CA ALA A 375 13.75 2.05 29.70
C ALA A 375 14.05 3.12 28.64
N PRO A 376 14.91 2.84 27.65
CA PRO A 376 15.13 3.73 26.51
C PRO A 376 13.83 3.95 25.73
N VAL A 377 13.54 5.20 25.40
CA VAL A 377 12.37 5.58 24.58
C VAL A 377 12.80 6.34 23.34
N ILE A 378 13.92 7.07 23.40
CA ILE A 378 14.50 7.72 22.22
C ILE A 378 15.98 7.35 22.16
N VAL A 379 16.41 6.83 21.02
CA VAL A 379 17.76 6.33 20.77
C VAL A 379 18.26 6.93 19.46
N ALA A 380 19.53 7.33 19.41
CA ALA A 380 20.17 7.83 18.21
C ALA A 380 21.48 7.08 17.94
N GLY A 381 21.78 6.82 16.67
CA GLY A 381 23.01 6.16 16.25
C GLY A 381 23.46 6.65 14.89
N ARG A 382 24.68 6.30 14.50
CA ARG A 382 25.20 6.57 13.15
C ARG A 382 24.99 5.37 12.23
N PHE A 383 24.80 5.66 10.95
CA PHE A 383 24.81 4.66 9.90
C PHE A 383 25.50 5.26 8.67
N GLY A 384 26.70 4.77 8.34
CA GLY A 384 27.58 5.45 7.40
C GLY A 384 27.91 6.87 7.88
N LYS A 385 27.72 7.86 7.01
CA LYS A 385 27.94 9.28 7.31
C LYS A 385 26.74 9.94 8.00
N GLY A 386 25.55 9.36 7.88
CA GLY A 386 24.33 9.94 8.42
C GLY A 386 24.01 9.55 9.86
N ARG A 387 22.78 9.87 10.24
CA ARG A 387 22.25 9.72 11.59
C ARG A 387 20.86 9.11 11.52
N VAL A 388 20.58 8.18 12.43
CA VAL A 388 19.25 7.60 12.62
C VAL A 388 18.80 7.87 14.05
N VAL A 389 17.56 8.32 14.20
CA VAL A 389 16.91 8.55 15.48
C VAL A 389 15.64 7.69 15.53
N LEU A 390 15.57 6.81 16.52
CA LEU A 390 14.39 6.02 16.85
C LEU A 390 13.66 6.73 18.00
N MET A 391 12.43 7.16 17.77
CA MET A 391 11.62 7.89 18.73
C MET A 391 10.35 7.10 19.06
N GLY A 392 10.27 6.48 20.23
CA GLY A 392 9.13 5.65 20.61
C GLY A 392 7.83 6.41 20.90
N ILE A 393 7.86 7.74 20.99
CA ILE A 393 6.65 8.57 21.12
C ILE A 393 6.04 8.89 19.75
N LEU A 394 4.77 9.30 19.74
CA LEU A 394 4.01 9.64 18.52
C LEU A 394 3.61 11.13 18.50
N PRO A 395 4.50 12.03 18.09
CA PRO A 395 4.19 13.46 18.01
C PRO A 395 3.16 13.75 16.91
N GLY A 396 2.31 14.77 17.12
CA GLY A 396 1.35 15.27 16.12
C GLY A 396 0.03 14.50 15.98
N VAL A 397 -0.25 13.52 16.86
CA VAL A 397 -1.48 12.68 16.77
C VAL A 397 -2.48 12.96 17.90
N ALA A 398 -2.12 13.72 18.95
CA ALA A 398 -2.99 13.90 20.10
C ALA A 398 -4.05 15.00 19.91
N GLY A 399 -5.29 14.73 20.34
CA GLY A 399 -6.37 15.71 20.48
C GLY A 399 -6.82 16.31 19.14
N ASP A 400 -6.28 17.50 18.85
CA ASP A 400 -6.51 18.30 17.64
C ASP A 400 -5.38 18.17 16.59
N GLY A 401 -4.40 17.30 16.85
CA GLY A 401 -3.22 17.12 15.98
C GLY A 401 -2.07 18.09 16.26
N THR A 402 -2.17 18.93 17.30
CA THR A 402 -1.10 19.85 17.68
C THR A 402 0.05 19.14 18.42
N LEU A 403 1.27 19.64 18.24
CA LEU A 403 2.43 19.20 19.01
C LEU A 403 2.51 19.97 20.32
N LYS A 404 2.93 19.30 21.39
CA LYS A 404 3.30 19.98 22.62
C LYS A 404 4.59 20.78 22.43
N PRO A 405 4.78 21.88 23.18
CA PRO A 405 6.01 22.68 23.11
C PRO A 405 7.30 21.86 23.31
N ASP A 406 7.28 20.87 24.20
CA ASP A 406 8.45 20.02 24.46
C ASP A 406 8.75 19.09 23.28
N GLU A 407 7.72 18.54 22.61
CA GLU A 407 7.86 17.72 21.41
C GLU A 407 8.44 18.56 20.26
N GLN A 408 7.96 19.79 20.09
CA GLN A 408 8.45 20.74 19.08
C GLN A 408 9.94 21.08 19.31
N ARG A 409 10.32 21.44 20.55
CA ARG A 409 11.74 21.71 20.88
C ARG A 409 12.63 20.50 20.66
N LEU A 410 12.13 19.31 21.02
CA LEU A 410 12.86 18.07 20.85
C LEU A 410 13.07 17.72 19.36
N LEU A 411 12.02 17.81 18.54
CA LEU A 411 12.13 17.56 17.09
C LEU A 411 13.11 18.54 16.44
N HIS A 412 13.01 19.83 16.76
CA HIS A 412 13.94 20.84 16.27
C HIS A 412 15.40 20.47 16.59
N ALA A 413 15.69 20.06 17.83
CA ALA A 413 17.03 19.67 18.24
C ALA A 413 17.53 18.36 17.60
N LEU A 414 16.64 17.40 17.36
CA LEU A 414 17.01 16.11 16.77
C LEU A 414 17.24 16.18 15.26
N LEU A 415 16.57 17.10 14.58
CA LEU A 415 16.65 17.32 13.14
C LEU A 415 17.69 18.37 12.73
N ALA A 416 18.27 19.08 13.71
CA ALA A 416 19.38 19.99 13.46
C ALA A 416 20.59 19.24 12.86
N PRO A 417 21.34 19.86 11.92
CA PRO A 417 22.55 19.26 11.36
C PRO A 417 23.49 18.81 12.48
N ALA A 418 24.00 17.58 12.38
CA ALA A 418 25.00 17.10 13.33
C ALA A 418 26.25 17.99 13.22
N ALA A 419 26.82 18.41 14.36
CA ALA A 419 28.06 19.17 14.35
C ALA A 419 29.15 18.38 13.62
N PRO A 420 29.96 19.02 12.75
CA PRO A 420 31.08 18.35 12.10
C PRO A 420 32.04 17.84 13.18
N THR A 421 32.30 16.55 13.18
CA THR A 421 33.29 15.92 14.07
C THR A 421 34.65 15.98 13.38
N PRO A 422 35.75 16.30 14.08
CA PRO A 422 37.07 16.32 13.46
C PRO A 422 37.39 14.97 12.85
N GLU A 423 37.93 14.98 11.63
CA GLU A 423 38.34 13.80 10.88
C GLU A 423 39.32 12.97 11.71
N THR A 424 38.87 11.85 12.27
CA THR A 424 39.79 10.82 12.72
C THR A 424 40.22 10.03 11.50
N SER A 425 41.43 10.35 11.02
CA SER A 425 42.30 9.42 10.31
C SER A 425 42.29 8.08 11.03
N ASP A 426 41.71 7.05 10.42
CA ASP A 426 42.47 5.84 10.09
C ASP A 426 41.58 4.84 9.34
N ALA A 427 42.03 4.55 8.12
CA ALA A 427 41.56 3.44 7.32
C ALA A 427 42.04 2.14 7.96
N ALA A 428 41.21 1.54 8.82
CA ALA A 428 41.29 0.13 9.14
C ALA A 428 40.26 -0.61 8.30
N ALA A 429 40.73 -1.37 7.32
CA ALA A 429 39.93 -2.25 6.49
C ALA A 429 39.05 -3.16 7.36
N ALA A 430 37.73 -3.09 7.18
CA ALA A 430 36.80 -4.01 7.80
C ALA A 430 37.07 -5.44 7.27
N PRO A 431 37.08 -6.47 8.13
CA PRO A 431 37.25 -7.83 7.67
C PRO A 431 36.02 -8.27 6.86
N ASP A 432 36.26 -9.02 5.78
CA ASP A 432 35.25 -9.64 4.93
C ASP A 432 34.44 -10.66 5.73
N VAL A 433 33.35 -10.19 6.36
CA VAL A 433 32.37 -11.05 7.02
C VAL A 433 31.39 -11.54 5.96
N ARG A 434 31.67 -12.74 5.43
CA ARG A 434 30.68 -13.52 4.68
C ARG A 434 29.41 -13.68 5.55
N PRO A 435 28.21 -13.57 4.97
CA PRO A 435 26.98 -13.70 5.72
C PRO A 435 26.93 -15.07 6.40
N ALA A 436 26.74 -15.06 7.72
CA ALA A 436 26.40 -16.27 8.45
C ALA A 436 25.09 -16.82 7.86
N THR A 437 25.10 -18.10 7.50
CA THR A 437 23.92 -18.84 7.10
C THR A 437 22.83 -18.63 8.15
N PRO A 438 21.58 -18.32 7.77
CA PRO A 438 20.52 -18.09 8.75
C PRO A 438 20.39 -19.32 9.64
N THR A 439 20.61 -19.13 10.94
CA THR A 439 20.29 -20.13 11.96
C THR A 439 18.83 -20.53 11.78
N ALA A 440 18.62 -21.83 11.63
CA ALA A 440 17.32 -22.45 11.40
C ALA A 440 16.25 -21.85 12.32
N ALA A 441 15.08 -21.58 11.74
CA ALA A 441 13.86 -21.32 12.49
C ALA A 441 13.70 -22.42 13.57
N PRO A 442 13.19 -22.07 14.77
CA PRO A 442 12.90 -23.07 15.78
C PRO A 442 12.01 -24.17 15.17
N PRO A 443 12.29 -25.45 15.44
CA PRO A 443 11.54 -26.54 14.81
C PRO A 443 10.06 -26.37 15.12
N ALA A 444 9.24 -26.33 14.07
CA ALA A 444 7.80 -26.44 14.19
C ALA A 444 7.49 -27.66 15.06
N GLN A 445 6.74 -27.45 16.15
CA GLN A 445 6.25 -28.56 16.96
C GLN A 445 5.54 -29.56 16.05
N PRO A 446 5.89 -30.86 16.10
CA PRO A 446 5.28 -31.85 15.23
C PRO A 446 3.82 -32.03 15.66
N TRP A 447 2.90 -31.64 14.79
CA TRP A 447 1.51 -32.06 14.85
C TRP A 447 1.46 -33.59 14.72
N ARG A 448 1.42 -34.30 15.85
CA ARG A 448 1.17 -35.74 15.91
C ARG A 448 -0.08 -35.99 16.74
N ALA A 449 -1.23 -35.77 16.10
CA ALA A 449 -2.47 -36.47 16.42
C ALA A 449 -3.48 -36.28 15.28
N PHE A 450 -3.24 -36.87 14.10
CA PHE A 450 -4.32 -37.20 13.14
C PHE A 450 -3.83 -38.25 12.10
N ARG A 451 -3.20 -39.32 12.58
CA ARG A 451 -3.08 -40.59 11.82
C ARG A 451 -4.24 -41.50 12.22
N GLY A 452 -5.41 -41.22 11.65
CA GLY A 452 -6.61 -42.02 11.87
C GLY A 452 -7.66 -41.93 10.76
N THR A 453 -7.42 -41.16 9.69
CA THR A 453 -8.46 -40.94 8.66
C THR A 453 -7.91 -40.71 7.24
N LEU A 454 -6.71 -41.21 6.94
CA LEU A 454 -6.14 -41.14 5.58
C LEU A 454 -6.57 -42.32 4.67
N GLY A 455 -7.55 -43.12 5.10
CA GLY A 455 -8.18 -44.20 4.31
C GLY A 455 -9.52 -43.83 3.68
N ARG A 456 -10.04 -42.61 3.89
CA ARG A 456 -11.34 -42.15 3.33
C ARG A 456 -11.26 -40.87 2.50
N PHE A 457 -10.07 -40.27 2.33
CA PHE A 457 -9.90 -39.02 1.59
C PHE A 457 -9.52 -39.18 0.10
N THR A 458 -9.22 -40.41 -0.36
CA THR A 458 -8.90 -40.68 -1.78
C THR A 458 -10.11 -41.05 -2.63
N ALA A 459 -11.32 -41.08 -2.07
CA ALA A 459 -12.58 -41.21 -2.82
C ALA A 459 -13.31 -39.86 -3.03
N GLY A 460 -13.03 -38.83 -2.22
CA GLY A 460 -13.68 -37.51 -2.31
C GLY A 460 -13.05 -36.55 -3.33
N LEU A 461 -11.76 -36.72 -3.66
CA LEU A 461 -11.06 -35.82 -4.59
C LEU A 461 -11.31 -36.13 -6.08
N ARG A 462 -12.07 -37.18 -6.41
CA ARG A 462 -12.58 -37.41 -7.78
C ARG A 462 -13.97 -36.81 -8.02
N HIS A 463 -14.53 -36.09 -7.05
CA HIS A 463 -15.80 -35.37 -7.18
C HIS A 463 -15.70 -33.84 -7.09
N ALA A 464 -14.53 -33.28 -6.70
CA ALA A 464 -14.34 -31.84 -6.59
C ALA A 464 -13.80 -31.14 -7.87
N VAL A 465 -13.67 -31.87 -8.99
CA VAL A 465 -13.22 -31.33 -10.29
C VAL A 465 -14.27 -31.52 -11.40
N LYS A 466 -15.53 -31.83 -11.03
CA LYS A 466 -16.59 -32.13 -12.02
C LYS A 466 -17.68 -31.07 -12.18
N HIS A 467 -17.74 -30.02 -11.39
CA HIS A 467 -18.75 -28.96 -11.56
C HIS A 467 -18.18 -27.55 -11.34
N LEU A 468 -17.23 -27.16 -12.20
CA LEU A 468 -17.27 -25.84 -12.81
C LEU A 468 -18.53 -25.84 -13.69
N VAL A 469 -19.48 -24.93 -13.49
CA VAL A 469 -20.78 -24.99 -14.19
C VAL A 469 -20.57 -24.91 -15.71
N VAL A 470 -20.65 -26.06 -16.38
CA VAL A 470 -20.95 -26.22 -17.81
C VAL A 470 -22.37 -26.76 -17.87
N SER A 471 -23.30 -25.94 -18.36
CA SER A 471 -24.64 -26.35 -18.74
C SER A 471 -24.87 -25.89 -20.17
N ARG A 472 -25.05 -26.85 -21.09
CA ARG A 472 -25.40 -26.62 -22.50
C ARG A 472 -26.85 -26.11 -22.58
N GLY A 473 -27.03 -24.95 -23.20
CA GLY A 473 -28.32 -24.36 -23.54
C GLY A 473 -28.12 -22.98 -24.12
#